data_AF-A0A6I2WSM2-F1
#
_entry.id   AF-A0A6I2WSM2-F1
#
_cell.length_a   1.000
_cell.length_b   1.000
_cell.length_c   1.000
_cell.angle_alpha   90.00
_cell.angle_beta   90.00
_cell.angle_gamma   90.00
#
_symmetry.space_group_name_H-M   'P 1'
#
loop_
_entity.id
_entity.type
_entity.pdbx_description
1 polymer ?
#
loop_
_entity_poly.entity_id
_entity_poly.type
_entity_poly.pdbx_seq_one_letter_code
_entity_poly.pdbx_strand_id
1 'polypeptide(L)'
;MTCGGFPDSGGPTSDDCYCTFDVHKSDRLGPGSGTHPSRSRSDPTHRGKRPATVPHVITVEPLQATLGATVRGVRLAALGNDEWALVHAAFLEHAVLVFPEQHLSGDEQAAFGSRFGRFERLTGANEGLTPITNRLKDGTLRPEDDPVMHILKGNEGWHTDSSYMPLAAKASMLSAHIVPAEGGHT
;
A
#
# COMPACT_ATOMS: atom_id res chain seq x y z
N MET A 1 2.17 -13.61 -8.85
CA MET A 1 1.06 -12.80 -8.32
C MET A 1 -0.24 -13.51 -8.59
N THR A 2 -0.74 -14.36 -7.70
CA THR A 2 -2.10 -14.90 -7.82
C THR A 2 -2.99 -14.22 -6.79
N CYS A 3 -3.96 -13.45 -7.25
CA CYS A 3 -5.23 -13.25 -6.56
C CYS A 3 -6.25 -13.88 -7.52
N GLY A 4 -6.80 -15.04 -7.20
CA GLY A 4 -7.58 -15.85 -8.16
C GLY A 4 -7.06 -17.25 -8.41
N GLY A 5 -6.60 -17.98 -7.38
CA GLY A 5 -6.28 -19.38 -7.55
C GLY A 5 -7.54 -20.18 -7.90
N PHE A 6 -7.78 -20.47 -9.18
CA PHE A 6 -8.76 -21.48 -9.59
C PHE A 6 -8.16 -22.86 -9.32
N PRO A 7 -8.74 -23.69 -8.44
CA PRO A 7 -8.24 -25.04 -8.25
C PRO A 7 -8.47 -25.89 -9.52
N ASP A 8 -7.55 -26.83 -9.77
CA ASP A 8 -7.72 -27.92 -10.77
C ASP A 8 -9.01 -28.75 -10.51
N SER A 9 -9.69 -28.52 -9.39
CA SER A 9 -10.95 -29.14 -8.95
C SER A 9 -12.10 -28.13 -8.80
N GLY A 10 -12.33 -27.26 -9.80
CA GLY A 10 -13.68 -26.83 -10.23
C GLY A 10 -14.62 -26.16 -9.22
N GLY A 11 -14.12 -25.42 -8.23
CA GLY A 11 -14.93 -24.61 -7.32
C GLY A 11 -14.40 -23.18 -7.21
N PRO A 12 -15.24 -22.14 -7.24
CA PRO A 12 -14.76 -20.77 -7.16
C PRO A 12 -14.47 -20.39 -5.70
N THR A 13 -13.24 -19.99 -5.41
CA THR A 13 -12.82 -19.45 -4.11
C THR A 13 -13.01 -17.92 -4.09
N SER A 14 -13.30 -17.34 -2.92
CA SER A 14 -13.61 -15.91 -2.75
C SER A 14 -12.38 -15.06 -2.46
N ASP A 15 -12.17 -13.99 -3.25
CA ASP A 15 -10.96 -13.16 -3.19
C ASP A 15 -11.29 -11.65 -3.14
N ASP A 16 -10.77 -10.92 -2.14
CA ASP A 16 -10.70 -9.44 -2.14
C ASP A 16 -9.30 -8.95 -1.70
N CYS A 17 -8.47 -8.59 -2.68
CA CYS A 17 -7.23 -7.82 -2.46
C CYS A 17 -7.38 -6.46 -3.12
N TYR A 18 -6.91 -5.36 -2.55
CA TYR A 18 -6.97 -4.06 -3.20
C TYR A 18 -5.60 -3.71 -3.76
N CYS A 19 -5.45 -3.64 -5.09
CA CYS A 19 -4.31 -2.92 -5.69
C CYS A 19 -4.55 -1.43 -5.51
N THR A 20 -3.61 -0.82 -4.82
CA THR A 20 -3.54 0.62 -4.67
C THR A 20 -2.29 1.08 -5.37
N PHE A 21 -2.55 1.46 -6.62
CA PHE A 21 -1.85 2.41 -7.45
C PHE A 21 -0.36 2.30 -7.60
N ASP A 22 0.01 2.34 -8.85
CA ASP A 22 1.32 2.69 -9.32
C ASP A 22 1.66 4.13 -8.97
N VAL A 23 2.82 4.33 -8.36
CA VAL A 23 3.30 5.65 -7.98
C VAL A 23 4.38 6.09 -8.95
N HIS A 24 4.31 7.29 -9.53
CA HIS A 24 5.37 7.81 -10.39
C HIS A 24 6.38 8.68 -9.63
N LYS A 25 7.63 8.71 -10.13
CA LYS A 25 8.67 9.65 -9.68
C LYS A 25 8.26 11.09 -10.02
N SER A 26 8.28 12.01 -9.04
CA SER A 26 8.10 13.44 -9.29
C SER A 26 9.40 14.09 -9.77
N ASP A 27 9.30 15.00 -10.74
CA ASP A 27 10.35 16.00 -10.98
C ASP A 27 10.32 17.09 -9.88
N ARG A 28 11.52 17.44 -9.44
CA ARG A 28 11.90 18.30 -8.29
C ARG A 28 10.89 19.39 -7.88
N LEU A 29 10.57 19.45 -6.58
CA LEU A 29 10.00 20.64 -5.94
C LEU A 29 11.14 21.62 -5.56
N GLY A 30 11.05 22.85 -6.05
CA GLY A 30 11.93 23.96 -5.68
C GLY A 30 11.65 24.53 -4.29
N PRO A 31 12.57 25.33 -3.72
CA PRO A 31 12.50 25.78 -2.33
C PRO A 31 11.47 26.90 -2.14
N GLY A 32 10.53 26.68 -1.22
CA GLY A 32 9.57 27.70 -0.77
C GLY A 32 10.21 28.68 0.22
N SER A 33 10.10 29.96 -0.08
CA SER A 33 10.56 31.09 0.71
C SER A 33 9.72 31.28 1.98
N GLY A 34 10.40 31.58 3.08
CA GLY A 34 9.78 31.75 4.40
C GLY A 34 9.07 33.09 4.59
N THR A 35 8.13 33.09 5.54
CA THR A 35 7.74 34.29 6.30
C THR A 35 7.44 33.89 7.75
N HIS A 36 8.07 34.61 8.68
CA HIS A 36 7.85 34.53 10.12
C HIS A 36 6.61 35.35 10.51
N PRO A 37 5.80 34.87 11.47
CA PRO A 37 5.15 35.80 12.39
C PRO A 37 5.49 35.54 13.88
N SER A 38 5.14 36.57 14.64
CA SER A 38 5.52 36.96 15.99
C SER A 38 5.24 35.96 17.11
N ARG A 39 6.13 35.97 18.11
CA ARG A 39 5.99 35.27 19.39
C ARG A 39 4.93 35.96 20.26
N SER A 40 3.84 35.27 20.56
CA SER A 40 3.02 35.55 21.75
C SER A 40 3.55 34.73 22.93
N ARG A 41 3.71 35.39 24.08
CA ARG A 41 4.12 34.75 25.34
C ARG A 41 2.88 34.15 26.01
N SER A 42 2.90 32.85 26.27
CA SER A 42 1.93 32.18 27.15
C SER A 42 2.61 31.64 28.41
N ASP A 43 1.82 31.72 29.48
CA ASP A 43 2.05 31.56 30.92
C ASP A 43 2.54 30.14 31.33
N PRO A 44 3.54 29.98 32.24
CA PRO A 44 4.13 28.68 32.52
C PRO A 44 3.55 28.03 33.79
N THR A 45 2.33 27.49 33.77
CA THR A 45 1.79 26.78 34.95
C THR A 45 0.89 25.57 34.66
N HIS A 46 1.29 24.64 33.80
CA HIS A 46 0.87 23.22 33.95
C HIS A 46 1.78 22.26 33.17
N ARG A 47 2.99 21.97 33.67
CA ARG A 47 3.81 20.87 33.12
C ARG A 47 3.28 19.55 33.66
N GLY A 48 2.15 19.10 33.12
CA GLY A 48 1.75 17.70 33.20
C GLY A 48 2.88 16.84 32.64
N LYS A 49 3.37 15.90 33.44
CA LYS A 49 4.44 14.97 33.06
C LYS A 49 3.90 14.14 31.89
N ARG A 50 4.27 14.49 30.65
CA ARG A 50 3.96 13.67 29.46
C ARG A 50 4.45 12.25 29.77
N PRO A 51 3.58 11.22 29.69
CA PRO A 51 4.04 9.85 29.88
C PRO A 51 5.21 9.61 28.93
N ALA A 52 6.28 8.99 29.44
CA ALA A 52 7.45 8.68 28.64
C ALA A 52 6.99 7.82 27.46
N THR A 53 7.19 8.32 26.23
CA THR A 53 6.97 7.54 25.02
C THR A 53 7.95 6.38 25.07
N VAL A 54 7.44 5.15 25.25
CA VAL A 54 8.25 3.95 25.08
C VAL A 54 8.72 3.96 23.63
N PRO A 55 10.04 3.90 23.34
CA PRO A 55 10.51 3.88 21.97
C PRO A 55 9.94 2.63 21.29
N HIS A 56 9.09 2.83 20.29
CA HIS A 56 8.64 1.75 19.41
C HIS A 56 9.82 1.38 18.52
N VAL A 57 10.40 0.20 18.75
CA VAL A 57 11.50 -0.31 17.93
C VAL A 57 10.90 -0.85 16.63
N ILE A 58 11.28 -0.24 15.51
CA ILE A 58 10.97 -0.76 14.17
C ILE A 58 11.94 -1.90 13.87
N THR A 59 11.41 -3.04 13.43
CA THR A 59 12.21 -4.16 12.94
C THR A 59 12.00 -4.38 11.45
N VAL A 60 13.06 -4.75 10.76
CA VAL A 60 13.05 -5.12 9.34
C VAL A 60 13.71 -6.49 9.24
N GLU A 61 12.92 -7.50 8.92
CA GLU A 61 13.34 -8.90 8.89
C GLU A 61 13.26 -9.41 7.45
N PRO A 62 14.39 -9.74 6.79
CA PRO A 62 14.38 -10.28 5.44
C PRO A 62 13.53 -11.54 5.33
N LEU A 63 12.78 -11.66 4.24
CA LEU A 63 12.06 -12.89 3.94
C LEU A 63 13.05 -14.02 3.60
N GLN A 64 12.61 -15.26 3.77
CA GLN A 64 13.35 -16.44 3.30
C GLN A 64 13.16 -16.62 1.78
N ALA A 65 13.50 -15.58 1.01
CA ALA A 65 13.34 -15.47 -0.43
C ALA A 65 14.43 -14.57 -1.03
N THR A 66 14.50 -14.49 -2.37
CA THR A 66 15.49 -13.66 -3.08
C THR A 66 15.34 -12.16 -2.78
N LEU A 67 14.12 -11.70 -2.48
CA LEU A 67 13.81 -10.31 -2.17
C LEU A 67 12.72 -10.24 -1.10
N GLY A 68 12.61 -9.07 -0.49
CA GLY A 68 11.54 -8.71 0.43
C GLY A 68 11.91 -8.76 1.91
N ALA A 69 11.17 -7.98 2.72
CA ALA A 69 11.30 -7.98 4.17
C ALA A 69 9.95 -7.75 4.87
N THR A 70 9.79 -8.31 6.07
CA THR A 70 8.68 -7.99 6.96
C THR A 70 9.08 -6.81 7.85
N VAL A 71 8.22 -5.79 7.92
CA VAL A 71 8.44 -4.61 8.77
C VAL A 71 7.43 -4.60 9.91
N ARG A 72 7.91 -4.54 11.15
CA ARG A 72 7.07 -4.51 12.37
C ARG A 72 7.40 -3.30 13.24
N GLY A 73 6.52 -3.03 14.21
CA GLY A 73 6.70 -1.90 15.13
C GLY A 73 6.34 -0.54 14.53
N VAL A 74 5.68 -0.53 13.36
CA VAL A 74 5.19 0.68 12.67
C VAL A 74 3.68 0.75 12.66
N ARG A 75 3.13 1.97 12.61
CA ARG A 75 1.71 2.22 12.35
C ARG A 75 1.60 3.10 11.10
N LEU A 76 1.27 2.51 9.96
CA LEU A 76 1.32 3.22 8.68
C LEU A 76 0.40 4.45 8.62
N ALA A 77 -0.76 4.37 9.27
CA ALA A 77 -1.72 5.48 9.38
C ALA A 77 -1.18 6.74 10.10
N ALA A 78 -0.12 6.60 10.90
CA ALA A 78 0.42 7.68 11.73
C ALA A 78 1.95 7.79 11.65
N LEU A 79 2.54 7.38 10.52
CA LEU A 79 3.98 7.28 10.35
C LEU A 79 4.68 8.64 10.42
N GLY A 80 5.64 8.80 11.34
CA GLY A 80 6.50 9.97 11.41
C GLY A 80 7.51 10.06 10.26
N ASN A 81 8.22 11.18 10.13
CA ASN A 81 9.23 11.35 9.08
C ASN A 81 10.46 10.46 9.29
N ASP A 82 10.87 10.25 10.54
CA ASP A 82 12.02 9.39 10.86
C ASP A 82 11.70 7.92 10.57
N GLU A 83 10.50 7.48 10.95
CA GLU A 83 10.00 6.13 10.65
C GLU A 83 9.83 5.92 9.14
N TRP A 84 9.33 6.94 8.42
CA TRP A 84 9.25 6.92 6.96
C TRP A 84 10.64 6.78 6.31
N ALA A 85 11.65 7.48 6.79
CA ALA A 85 13.00 7.36 6.25
C ALA A 85 13.53 5.91 6.38
N LEU A 86 13.24 5.25 7.50
CA LEU A 86 13.57 3.83 7.71
C LEU A 86 12.80 2.91 6.75
N VAL A 87 11.48 3.12 6.63
CA VAL A 87 10.63 2.33 5.70
C VAL A 87 11.08 2.50 4.26
N HIS A 88 11.37 3.74 3.82
CA HIS A 88 11.81 4.01 2.46
C HIS A 88 13.20 3.41 2.19
N ALA A 89 14.12 3.47 3.15
CA ALA A 89 15.42 2.80 3.02
C ALA A 89 15.27 1.28 2.91
N ALA A 90 14.42 0.67 3.74
CA ALA A 90 14.11 -0.76 3.65
C ALA A 90 13.49 -1.14 2.31
N PHE A 91 12.62 -0.29 1.74
CA PHE A 91 12.04 -0.52 0.41
C PHE A 91 13.10 -0.53 -0.69
N LEU A 92 14.06 0.41 -0.65
CA LEU A 92 15.14 0.45 -1.63
C LEU A 92 16.09 -0.75 -1.53
N GLU A 93 16.30 -1.29 -0.32
CA GLU A 93 17.14 -2.46 -0.07
C GLU A 93 16.44 -3.77 -0.45
N HIS A 94 15.16 -3.92 -0.08
CA HIS A 94 14.46 -5.20 -0.14
C HIS A 94 13.45 -5.32 -1.28
N ALA A 95 13.16 -4.24 -2.01
CA ALA A 95 12.18 -4.12 -3.10
C ALA A 95 10.70 -4.40 -2.76
N VAL A 96 10.41 -5.33 -1.84
CA VAL A 96 9.06 -5.67 -1.37
C VAL A 96 9.03 -5.58 0.15
N LEU A 97 8.03 -4.91 0.70
CA LEU A 97 7.83 -4.82 2.15
C LEU A 97 6.47 -5.38 2.54
N VAL A 98 6.46 -6.27 3.53
CA VAL A 98 5.25 -6.84 4.13
C VAL A 98 5.00 -6.15 5.47
N PHE A 99 3.83 -5.54 5.61
CA PHE A 99 3.40 -4.89 6.85
C PHE A 99 2.22 -5.68 7.44
N PRO A 100 2.46 -6.55 8.43
CA PRO A 100 1.40 -7.34 9.04
C PRO A 100 0.49 -6.48 9.91
N GLU A 101 -0.76 -6.93 10.09
CA GLU A 101 -1.76 -6.32 10.99
C GLU A 101 -2.01 -4.83 10.75
N GLN A 102 -2.02 -4.40 9.48
CA GLN A 102 -2.43 -3.04 9.10
C GLN A 102 -3.86 -3.06 8.57
N HIS A 103 -4.74 -2.27 9.19
CA HIS A 103 -6.15 -2.14 8.81
C HIS A 103 -6.44 -0.70 8.40
N LEU A 104 -5.81 -0.26 7.32
CA LEU A 104 -5.92 1.12 6.85
C LEU A 104 -7.29 1.37 6.23
N SER A 105 -7.87 2.52 6.53
CA SER A 105 -8.93 3.11 5.72
C SER A 105 -8.38 3.52 4.35
N GLY A 106 -9.28 3.79 3.40
CA GLY A 106 -8.87 4.17 2.06
C GLY A 106 -8.03 5.45 2.03
N ASP A 107 -8.37 6.42 2.88
CA ASP A 107 -7.64 7.68 3.02
C ASP A 107 -6.26 7.48 3.67
N GLU A 108 -6.16 6.61 4.68
CA GLU A 108 -4.88 6.29 5.32
C GLU A 108 -3.93 5.56 4.36
N GLN A 109 -4.47 4.64 3.56
CA GLN A 109 -3.72 3.97 2.51
C GLN A 109 -3.26 4.96 1.44
N ALA A 110 -4.14 5.85 0.98
CA ALA A 110 -3.77 6.90 0.04
C ALA A 110 -2.70 7.86 0.62
N ALA A 111 -2.80 8.20 1.91
CA ALA A 111 -1.82 9.05 2.58
C ALA A 111 -0.45 8.38 2.68
N PHE A 112 -0.39 7.08 3.00
CA PHE A 112 0.86 6.33 3.02
C PHE A 112 1.46 6.16 1.61
N GLY A 113 0.66 5.77 0.62
CA GLY A 113 1.09 5.62 -0.78
C GLY A 113 1.65 6.91 -1.38
N SER A 114 1.06 8.06 -1.03
CA SER A 114 1.53 9.38 -1.47
C SER A 114 2.95 9.72 -1.02
N ARG A 115 3.49 9.04 -0.01
CA ARG A 115 4.89 9.22 0.40
C ARG A 115 5.88 8.70 -0.64
N PHE A 116 5.48 7.76 -1.50
CA PHE A 116 6.33 7.22 -2.55
C PHE A 116 6.39 8.13 -3.80
N GLY A 117 5.44 9.05 -3.97
CA GLY A 117 5.28 9.92 -5.14
C GLY A 117 3.81 10.18 -5.49
N ARG A 118 3.55 10.60 -6.73
CA ARG A 118 2.19 10.88 -7.23
C ARG A 118 1.52 9.60 -7.72
N PHE A 119 0.24 9.44 -7.45
CA PHE A 119 -0.55 8.34 -8.01
C PHE A 119 -0.65 8.40 -9.53
N GLU A 120 -0.54 7.24 -10.17
CA GLU A 120 -0.92 7.01 -11.55
C GLU A 120 -2.43 7.19 -11.71
N ARG A 121 -2.82 7.84 -12.81
CA ARG A 121 -4.23 8.01 -13.17
C ARG A 121 -4.55 7.08 -14.33
N LEU A 122 -5.00 5.88 -13.99
CA LEU A 122 -5.44 4.89 -14.98
C LEU A 122 -6.73 5.38 -15.65
N THR A 123 -6.74 5.40 -16.98
CA THR A 123 -7.90 5.81 -17.76
C THR A 123 -9.08 4.87 -17.53
N GLY A 124 -10.22 5.39 -17.08
CA GLY A 124 -11.44 4.61 -16.84
C GLY A 124 -11.55 3.97 -15.45
N ALA A 125 -10.49 4.05 -14.62
CA ALA A 125 -10.61 3.78 -13.20
C ALA A 125 -11.22 4.99 -12.49
N ASN A 126 -12.05 4.75 -11.47
CA ASN A 126 -12.51 5.83 -10.59
C ASN A 126 -11.30 6.51 -9.94
N GLU A 127 -11.40 7.81 -9.65
CA GLU A 127 -10.44 8.48 -8.78
C GLU A 127 -10.52 7.84 -7.39
N GLY A 128 -9.51 7.05 -6.99
CA GLY A 128 -9.49 6.36 -5.69
C GLY A 128 -9.12 4.88 -5.79
N LEU A 129 -8.94 4.23 -4.63
CA LEU A 129 -8.43 2.86 -4.55
C LEU A 129 -9.26 1.89 -5.41
N THR A 130 -8.58 1.08 -6.22
CA THR A 130 -9.24 0.11 -7.11
C THR A 130 -9.30 -1.27 -6.44
N PRO A 131 -10.49 -1.82 -6.17
CA PRO A 131 -10.61 -3.19 -5.68
C PRO A 131 -10.16 -4.19 -6.76
N ILE A 132 -9.30 -5.14 -6.38
CA ILE A 132 -9.05 -6.38 -7.13
C ILE A 132 -9.86 -7.49 -6.47
N THR A 133 -11.08 -7.68 -6.98
CA THR A 133 -12.07 -8.54 -6.36
C THR A 133 -12.75 -9.41 -7.41
N ASN A 134 -12.85 -10.70 -7.10
CA ASN A 134 -13.69 -11.62 -7.87
C ASN A 134 -15.16 -11.61 -7.38
N ARG A 135 -15.53 -10.67 -6.50
CA ARG A 135 -16.86 -10.53 -5.92
C ARG A 135 -17.60 -9.31 -6.49
N LEU A 136 -18.92 -9.45 -6.50
CA LEU A 136 -19.86 -8.38 -6.74
C LEU A 136 -20.13 -7.60 -5.44
N LYS A 137 -20.81 -6.45 -5.56
CA LYS A 137 -21.11 -5.58 -4.40
C LYS A 137 -21.99 -6.25 -3.34
N ASP A 138 -22.78 -7.24 -3.73
CA ASP A 138 -23.61 -8.05 -2.83
C ASP A 138 -22.83 -9.20 -2.17
N GLY A 139 -21.53 -9.34 -2.49
CA GLY A 139 -20.64 -10.34 -1.94
C GLY A 139 -20.71 -11.71 -2.64
N THR A 140 -21.52 -11.87 -3.67
CA THR A 140 -21.52 -13.07 -4.53
C THR A 140 -20.32 -13.04 -5.46
N LEU A 141 -19.95 -14.20 -6.01
CA LEU A 141 -18.85 -14.31 -6.97
C LEU A 141 -19.28 -13.80 -8.34
N ARG A 142 -18.35 -13.14 -9.02
CA ARG A 142 -18.52 -12.75 -10.41
C ARG A 142 -18.67 -14.00 -11.29
N PRO A 143 -19.57 -13.97 -12.28
CA PRO A 143 -19.60 -14.98 -13.33
C PRO A 143 -18.25 -15.11 -14.04
N GLU A 144 -17.90 -16.31 -14.49
CA GLU A 144 -16.59 -16.54 -15.13
C GLU A 144 -16.42 -15.75 -16.45
N ASP A 145 -17.52 -15.47 -17.14
CA ASP A 145 -17.58 -14.67 -18.37
C ASP A 145 -17.70 -13.16 -18.14
N ASP A 146 -17.67 -12.70 -16.87
CA ASP A 146 -17.62 -11.28 -16.55
C ASP A 146 -16.30 -10.69 -17.12
N PRO A 147 -16.35 -9.59 -17.91
CA PRO A 147 -15.16 -8.94 -18.46
C PRO A 147 -14.08 -8.61 -17.42
N VAL A 148 -14.46 -8.35 -16.16
CA VAL A 148 -13.50 -8.13 -15.07
C VAL A 148 -12.68 -9.38 -14.78
N MET A 149 -13.27 -10.57 -14.88
CA MET A 149 -12.55 -11.83 -14.65
C MET A 149 -11.44 -12.06 -15.67
N HIS A 150 -11.60 -11.58 -16.91
CA HIS A 150 -10.53 -11.61 -17.91
C HIS A 150 -9.35 -10.72 -17.52
N ILE A 151 -9.61 -9.56 -16.92
CA ILE A 151 -8.56 -8.66 -16.40
C ILE A 151 -7.84 -9.34 -15.22
N LEU A 152 -8.59 -9.92 -14.28
CA LEU A 152 -8.02 -10.61 -13.11
C LEU A 152 -7.11 -11.78 -13.52
N LYS A 153 -7.55 -12.61 -14.48
CA LYS A 153 -6.73 -13.69 -15.05
C LYS A 153 -5.41 -13.18 -15.65
N GLY A 154 -5.40 -11.95 -16.18
CA GLY A 154 -4.18 -11.30 -16.68
C GLY A 154 -3.14 -11.04 -15.60
N ASN A 155 -3.57 -10.76 -14.36
CA ASN A 155 -2.68 -10.49 -13.23
C ASN A 155 -1.98 -11.74 -12.69
N GLU A 156 -2.44 -12.95 -13.06
CA GLU A 156 -1.83 -14.21 -12.64
C GLU A 156 -0.45 -14.45 -13.28
N GLY A 157 -0.19 -13.82 -14.43
CA GLY A 157 1.09 -13.90 -15.13
C GLY A 157 2.20 -13.07 -14.46
N TRP A 158 3.45 -13.38 -14.79
CA TRP A 158 4.58 -12.52 -14.41
C TRP A 158 4.50 -11.18 -15.14
N HIS A 159 4.50 -10.08 -14.37
CA HIS A 159 4.45 -8.73 -14.92
C HIS A 159 5.13 -7.72 -14.00
N THR A 160 5.38 -6.53 -14.55
CA THR A 160 5.65 -5.30 -13.81
C THR A 160 4.55 -4.32 -14.14
N ASP A 161 3.90 -3.78 -13.11
CA ASP A 161 2.79 -2.85 -13.27
C ASP A 161 3.17 -1.64 -14.12
N SER A 162 2.23 -1.24 -14.99
CA SER A 162 2.37 -0.12 -15.92
C SER A 162 3.65 -0.12 -16.76
N SER A 163 4.30 -1.28 -16.95
CA SER A 163 5.48 -1.42 -17.81
C SER A 163 5.20 -1.10 -19.29
N TYR A 164 3.92 -1.14 -19.70
CA TYR A 164 3.46 -0.74 -21.02
C TYR A 164 3.27 0.78 -21.18
N MET A 165 3.34 1.55 -20.07
CA MET A 165 3.19 3.00 -20.08
C MET A 165 4.54 3.69 -20.36
N PRO A 166 4.55 4.90 -20.96
CA PRO A 166 5.79 5.65 -21.18
C PRO A 166 6.57 5.96 -19.89
N LEU A 167 5.86 6.06 -18.77
CA LEU A 167 6.43 6.17 -17.44
C LEU A 167 5.86 5.02 -16.60
N ALA A 168 6.71 4.07 -16.23
CA ALA A 168 6.30 2.93 -15.43
C ALA A 168 6.04 3.32 -13.97
N ALA A 169 5.35 2.42 -13.26
CA ALA A 169 5.19 2.47 -11.83
C ALA A 169 6.54 2.40 -11.10
N LYS A 170 6.72 3.18 -10.04
CA LYS A 170 7.83 3.06 -9.09
C LYS A 170 7.53 2.02 -8.01
N ALA A 171 6.28 2.01 -7.55
CA ALA A 171 5.82 1.16 -6.45
C ALA A 171 4.32 0.95 -6.60
N SER A 172 3.89 -0.25 -6.22
CA SER A 172 2.49 -0.65 -6.08
C SER A 172 2.26 -1.07 -4.63
N MET A 173 1.06 -0.85 -4.10
CA MET A 173 0.72 -1.25 -2.74
C MET A 173 -0.53 -2.11 -2.75
N LEU A 174 -0.50 -3.24 -2.06
CA LEU A 174 -1.66 -4.12 -1.91
C LEU A 174 -2.11 -4.16 -0.44
N SER A 175 -3.42 -4.00 -0.20
CA SER A 175 -4.03 -4.29 1.10
C SER A 175 -4.94 -5.51 0.97
N ALA A 176 -4.75 -6.50 1.84
CA ALA A 176 -5.57 -7.70 1.88
C ALA A 176 -6.76 -7.49 2.83
N HIS A 177 -7.98 -7.51 2.29
CA HIS A 177 -9.21 -7.27 3.08
C HIS A 177 -9.97 -8.57 3.31
N ILE A 178 -10.12 -9.40 2.28
CA ILE A 178 -10.68 -10.74 2.39
C ILE A 178 -9.77 -11.70 1.63
N VAL A 179 -9.20 -12.64 2.37
CA VAL A 179 -8.22 -13.61 1.84
C VAL A 179 -8.90 -14.96 1.73
N PRO A 180 -8.72 -15.72 0.64
CA PRO A 180 -9.25 -17.07 0.52
C PRO A 180 -8.62 -18.00 1.56
N ALA A 181 -9.31 -19.10 1.88
CA ALA A 181 -8.78 -20.11 2.81
C ALA A 181 -7.55 -20.84 2.25
N GLU A 182 -7.42 -20.90 0.91
CA GLU A 182 -6.33 -21.54 0.19
C GLU A 182 -6.04 -20.80 -1.13
N GLY A 183 -4.81 -20.92 -1.64
CA GLY A 183 -4.36 -20.21 -2.84
C GLY A 183 -4.13 -18.71 -2.61
N GLY A 184 -4.16 -17.92 -3.69
CA GLY A 184 -4.07 -16.45 -3.60
C GLY A 184 -2.70 -15.91 -3.17
N HIS A 185 -1.62 -16.66 -3.40
CA HIS A 185 -0.27 -16.21 -3.09
C HIS A 185 0.23 -15.17 -4.09
N THR A 186 0.84 -14.11 -3.61
CA THR A 186 1.47 -13.08 -4.45
C THR A 186 2.96 -13.34 -4.62
#